data_AF-A0A1Z9JV69-F1
#
_entry.id   AF-A0A1Z9JV69-F1
#
_cell.length_a   1.000
_cell.length_b   1.000
_cell.length_c   1.000
_cell.angle_alpha   90.00
_cell.angle_beta   90.00
_cell.angle_gamma   90.00
#
_symmetry.space_group_name_H-M   'P 1'
#
loop_
_entity.id
_entity.type
_entity.pdbx_description
1 polymer ?
#
loop_
_entity_poly.entity_id
_entity_poly.type
_entity_poly.pdbx_seq_one_letter_code
_entity_poly.pdbx_strand_id
1 'polypeptide(L)'
;MLTKWEGISCCKSKYNTDKMRFNFLFSYVFFLLTLLPVFGQEYDEYLVPLKDPSADGQRFFVSDLLDIAGYVPEKIQIYQTLPNRARVFRVKLDSVNGGFVFVRWDKSKKENYIANKMIDPGVYYNLKAAKEIMRKQTNKANFTTDDVALQAPDQDQIKSTDLDELRSEFDLKNEEKRLMEEEALAKKKPKREKKEKKNKKKFFN
;
A
#
# COMPACT_ATOMS: atom_id res chain seq x y z
N MET A 1 -71.37 11.24 -68.10
CA MET A 1 -70.73 11.37 -69.42
C MET A 1 -69.27 10.92 -69.28
N LEU A 2 -68.77 10.17 -70.28
CA LEU A 2 -67.42 9.61 -70.41
C LEU A 2 -66.32 10.68 -70.17
N THR A 3 -65.07 10.41 -69.78
CA THR A 3 -63.99 9.58 -70.37
C THR A 3 -62.79 9.60 -69.39
N LYS A 4 -62.14 8.48 -68.99
CA LYS A 4 -60.90 7.83 -69.53
C LYS A 4 -59.64 8.72 -69.67
N TRP A 5 -58.47 8.06 -69.44
CA TRP A 5 -57.06 8.29 -69.83
C TRP A 5 -56.13 8.65 -68.65
N GLU A 6 -55.30 7.72 -68.13
CA GLU A 6 -54.03 7.11 -68.60
C GLU A 6 -52.75 7.88 -68.22
N GLY A 7 -52.03 7.33 -67.22
CA GLY A 7 -50.59 7.04 -67.16
C GLY A 7 -49.52 8.09 -67.46
N ILE A 8 -48.68 8.40 -66.46
CA ILE A 8 -47.24 8.66 -66.67
C ILE A 8 -46.42 7.97 -65.56
N SER A 9 -45.46 7.17 -66.04
CA SER A 9 -44.36 6.52 -65.33
C SER A 9 -43.26 7.51 -64.96
N CYS A 10 -42.54 7.24 -63.87
CA CYS A 10 -41.07 7.14 -63.83
C CYS A 10 -40.39 7.79 -62.59
N CYS A 11 -39.31 7.12 -62.21
CA CYS A 11 -38.14 7.57 -61.45
C CYS A 11 -38.03 7.19 -59.95
N LYS A 12 -37.07 6.27 -59.80
CA LYS A 12 -36.46 5.61 -58.65
C LYS A 12 -35.43 6.55 -58.01
N SER A 13 -35.30 6.55 -56.68
CA SER A 13 -34.04 6.93 -56.05
C SER A 13 -33.92 6.36 -54.62
N LYS A 14 -33.17 5.27 -54.49
CA LYS A 14 -32.66 4.76 -53.21
C LYS A 14 -31.46 5.63 -52.83
N TYR A 15 -31.49 6.31 -51.69
CA TYR A 15 -30.28 6.91 -51.11
C TYR A 15 -30.17 6.65 -49.60
N ASN A 16 -28.98 6.15 -49.24
CA ASN A 16 -28.25 6.33 -47.99
C ASN A 16 -28.74 5.64 -46.71
N THR A 17 -28.33 4.37 -46.55
CA THR A 17 -28.32 3.64 -45.26
C THR A 17 -26.92 3.45 -44.67
N ASP A 18 -25.89 4.15 -45.14
CA ASP A 18 -24.49 3.86 -44.72
C ASP A 18 -23.82 4.93 -43.84
N LYS A 19 -24.41 6.12 -43.70
CA LYS A 19 -23.85 7.18 -42.83
C LYS A 19 -24.19 7.06 -41.33
N MET A 20 -25.21 6.28 -40.97
CA MET A 20 -25.66 6.15 -39.57
C MET A 20 -24.93 5.06 -38.77
N ARG A 21 -24.16 4.19 -39.42
CA ARG A 21 -23.49 3.07 -38.72
C ARG A 21 -22.16 3.46 -38.06
N PHE A 22 -21.45 4.46 -38.59
CA PHE A 22 -20.12 4.81 -38.10
C PHE A 22 -20.14 5.69 -36.83
N ASN A 23 -21.12 6.59 -36.70
CA ASN A 23 -21.30 7.40 -35.49
C ASN A 23 -21.89 6.61 -34.30
N PHE A 24 -22.60 5.51 -34.57
CA PHE A 24 -23.17 4.66 -33.52
C PHE A 24 -22.12 3.80 -32.84
N LEU A 25 -21.11 3.33 -33.59
CA LEU A 25 -19.96 2.58 -33.06
C LEU A 25 -19.07 3.44 -32.17
N PHE A 26 -18.84 4.72 -32.53
CA PHE A 26 -18.01 5.63 -31.72
C PHE A 26 -18.67 6.01 -30.39
N SER A 27 -20.00 6.17 -30.39
CA SER A 27 -20.80 6.42 -29.17
C SER A 27 -20.78 5.22 -28.22
N TYR A 28 -20.84 4.00 -28.76
CA TYR A 28 -20.85 2.77 -27.96
C TYR A 28 -19.53 2.52 -27.25
N VAL A 29 -18.39 2.85 -27.88
CA VAL A 29 -17.06 2.73 -27.25
C VAL A 29 -16.85 3.78 -26.15
N PHE A 30 -17.40 4.99 -26.31
CA PHE A 30 -17.36 6.02 -25.27
C PHE A 30 -18.21 5.67 -24.04
N PHE A 31 -19.34 4.99 -24.25
CA PHE A 31 -20.23 4.51 -23.18
C PHE A 31 -19.67 3.27 -22.44
N LEU A 32 -18.85 2.45 -23.12
CA LEU A 32 -18.11 1.35 -22.49
C LEU A 32 -16.96 1.83 -21.61
N LEU A 33 -16.34 2.97 -21.95
CA LEU A 33 -15.23 3.53 -21.18
C LEU A 33 -15.70 4.19 -19.86
N THR A 34 -16.94 4.70 -19.80
CA THR A 34 -17.53 5.29 -18.59
C THR A 34 -18.11 4.26 -17.60
N LEU A 35 -18.17 2.98 -18.00
CA LEU A 35 -18.61 1.87 -17.15
C LEU A 35 -17.46 1.11 -16.48
N LEU A 36 -16.22 1.58 -16.58
CA LEU A 36 -15.15 1.12 -15.69
C LEU A 36 -15.36 1.80 -14.32
N PRO A 37 -15.89 1.10 -13.29
CA PRO A 37 -15.63 1.55 -11.93
C PRO A 37 -14.11 1.58 -11.78
N VAL A 38 -13.56 2.78 -11.56
CA VAL A 38 -12.29 2.91 -10.87
C VAL A 38 -12.53 2.30 -9.50
N PHE A 39 -12.35 0.99 -9.37
CA PHE A 39 -12.23 0.35 -8.08
C PHE A 39 -10.90 0.83 -7.51
N GLY A 40 -10.91 2.02 -6.91
CA GLY A 40 -10.02 2.28 -5.80
C GLY A 40 -10.33 1.19 -4.77
N GLN A 41 -9.49 0.17 -4.71
CA GLN A 41 -9.52 -0.77 -3.60
C GLN A 41 -9.13 0.06 -2.37
N GLU A 42 -10.12 0.65 -1.72
CA GLU A 42 -9.99 1.11 -0.35
C GLU A 42 -9.66 -0.16 0.45
N TYR A 43 -8.43 -0.23 0.96
CA TYR A 43 -7.91 -1.35 1.72
C TYR A 43 -8.64 -1.44 3.08
N ASP A 44 -9.94 -1.74 3.05
CA ASP A 44 -10.77 -1.92 4.24
C ASP A 44 -10.36 -3.18 5.02
N GLU A 45 -9.69 -4.14 4.37
CA GLU A 45 -9.32 -5.43 4.96
C GLU A 45 -8.34 -5.30 6.14
N TYR A 46 -7.47 -4.28 6.14
CA TYR A 46 -6.57 -3.97 7.27
C TYR A 46 -7.24 -3.14 8.38
N LEU A 47 -8.41 -2.55 8.13
CA LEU A 47 -9.15 -1.70 9.07
C LEU A 47 -10.21 -2.46 9.87
N VAL A 48 -10.49 -3.72 9.52
CA VAL A 48 -11.61 -4.51 10.05
C VAL A 48 -11.57 -4.69 11.57
N PRO A 49 -10.43 -5.05 12.22
CA PRO A 49 -10.42 -5.30 13.66
C PRO A 49 -10.73 -4.05 14.50
N LEU A 50 -10.33 -2.86 14.02
CA LEU A 50 -10.49 -1.62 14.78
C LEU A 50 -11.95 -1.15 14.82
N LYS A 51 -12.71 -1.41 13.76
CA LYS A 51 -14.10 -0.96 13.59
C LYS A 51 -15.13 -2.07 13.85
N ASP A 52 -14.70 -3.29 14.17
CA ASP A 52 -15.62 -4.38 14.50
C ASP A 52 -15.89 -4.47 16.01
N PRO A 53 -17.12 -4.16 16.47
CA PRO A 53 -17.47 -4.24 17.88
C PRO A 53 -17.92 -5.65 18.31
N SER A 54 -17.85 -6.65 17.44
CA SER A 54 -18.16 -8.05 17.76
C SER A 54 -17.19 -8.62 18.80
N ALA A 55 -17.54 -9.76 19.40
CA ALA A 55 -16.66 -10.42 20.36
C ALA A 55 -15.32 -10.82 19.74
N ASP A 56 -15.39 -11.33 18.51
CA ASP A 56 -14.24 -11.82 17.77
C ASP A 56 -13.42 -10.66 17.23
N GLY A 57 -14.05 -9.62 16.66
CA GLY A 57 -13.38 -8.39 16.24
C GLY A 57 -12.61 -7.72 17.36
N GLN A 58 -13.22 -7.63 18.55
CA GLN A 58 -12.53 -7.10 19.73
C GLN A 58 -11.39 -7.99 20.22
N ARG A 59 -11.50 -9.32 20.04
CA ARG A 59 -10.43 -10.26 20.36
C ARG A 59 -9.25 -10.12 19.39
N PHE A 60 -9.52 -9.99 18.10
CA PHE A 60 -8.51 -9.70 17.08
C PHE A 60 -7.83 -8.37 17.36
N PHE A 61 -8.59 -7.32 17.65
CA PHE A 61 -8.03 -6.02 18.05
C PHE A 61 -7.04 -6.12 19.23
N VAL A 62 -7.35 -6.92 20.26
CA VAL A 62 -6.42 -7.14 21.39
C VAL A 62 -5.20 -7.95 20.96
N SER A 63 -5.39 -8.95 20.11
CA SER A 63 -4.30 -9.77 19.57
C SER A 63 -3.31 -8.93 18.78
N ASP A 64 -3.79 -8.16 17.81
CA ASP A 64 -2.96 -7.30 16.96
C ASP A 64 -2.18 -6.28 17.80
N LEU A 65 -2.82 -5.72 18.81
CA LEU A 65 -2.19 -4.74 19.68
C LEU A 65 -1.08 -5.35 20.56
N LEU A 66 -1.27 -6.60 21.01
CA LEU A 66 -0.25 -7.34 21.75
C LEU A 66 0.93 -7.68 20.85
N ASP A 67 0.67 -8.12 19.62
CA ASP A 67 1.69 -8.45 18.63
C ASP A 67 2.58 -7.24 18.31
N ILE A 68 1.96 -6.08 18.05
CA ILE A 68 2.68 -4.81 17.81
C ILE A 68 3.46 -4.35 19.04
N ALA A 69 2.96 -4.65 20.24
CA ALA A 69 3.68 -4.38 21.49
C ALA A 69 4.80 -5.40 21.80
N GLY A 70 4.99 -6.42 20.96
CA GLY A 70 6.02 -7.44 21.11
C GLY A 70 5.65 -8.60 22.04
N TYR A 71 4.36 -8.79 22.33
CA TYR A 71 3.85 -9.88 23.15
C TYR A 71 3.19 -10.96 22.29
N VAL A 72 3.51 -12.23 22.57
CA VAL A 72 2.86 -13.39 21.95
C VAL A 72 1.96 -14.07 22.97
N PRO A 73 0.63 -13.87 22.92
CA PRO A 73 -0.28 -14.45 23.90
C PRO A 73 -0.54 -15.93 23.63
N GLU A 74 -0.38 -16.78 24.65
CA GLU A 74 -0.78 -18.20 24.58
C GLU A 74 -2.32 -18.33 24.44
N LYS A 75 -3.06 -17.53 25.22
CA LYS A 75 -4.53 -17.58 25.20
C LYS A 75 -5.18 -16.26 25.58
N ILE A 76 -6.12 -15.82 24.74
CA ILE A 76 -7.00 -14.69 25.00
C ILE A 76 -8.42 -15.22 25.24
N GLN A 77 -8.96 -14.99 26.44
CA GLN A 77 -10.32 -15.39 26.81
C GLN A 77 -11.14 -14.18 27.23
N ILE A 78 -12.45 -14.24 26.99
CA ILE A 78 -13.37 -13.23 27.51
C ILE A 78 -13.61 -13.56 28.99
N TYR A 79 -13.16 -12.67 29.87
CA TYR A 79 -13.41 -12.79 31.32
C TYR A 79 -14.81 -12.29 31.67
N GLN A 80 -15.18 -11.13 31.13
CA GLN A 80 -16.47 -10.50 31.39
C GLN A 80 -16.96 -9.74 30.17
N THR A 81 -18.26 -9.84 29.91
CA THR A 81 -18.98 -8.99 28.96
C THR A 81 -19.73 -7.91 29.73
N LEU A 82 -19.61 -6.67 29.25
CA LEU A 82 -20.22 -5.49 29.86
C LEU A 82 -21.21 -4.86 28.88
N PRO A 83 -22.19 -4.08 29.39
CA PRO A 83 -23.08 -3.30 28.54
C PRO A 83 -22.29 -2.37 27.61
N ASN A 84 -22.94 -1.95 26.51
CA ASN A 84 -22.33 -1.06 25.51
C ASN A 84 -21.09 -1.66 24.81
N ARG A 85 -21.14 -2.96 24.49
CA ARG A 85 -20.09 -3.65 23.71
C ARG A 85 -18.69 -3.46 24.34
N ALA A 86 -18.64 -3.45 25.66
CA ALA A 86 -17.39 -3.42 26.41
C ALA A 86 -17.06 -4.83 26.90
N ARG A 87 -15.79 -5.21 26.88
CA ARG A 87 -15.35 -6.56 27.26
C ARG A 87 -14.03 -6.50 28.00
N VAL A 88 -13.93 -7.32 29.04
CA VAL A 88 -12.67 -7.56 29.73
C VAL A 88 -12.11 -8.87 29.20
N PHE A 89 -10.93 -8.81 28.61
CA PHE A 89 -10.19 -9.97 28.14
C PHE A 89 -9.16 -10.35 29.18
N ARG A 90 -9.09 -11.64 29.52
CA ARG A 90 -7.98 -12.22 30.26
C ARG A 90 -6.97 -12.75 29.24
N VAL A 91 -5.78 -12.18 29.28
CA VAL A 91 -4.65 -12.54 28.42
C VAL A 91 -3.67 -13.35 29.24
N LYS A 92 -3.36 -14.56 28.79
CA LYS A 92 -2.24 -15.34 29.31
C LYS A 92 -1.09 -15.21 28.33
N LEU A 93 0.05 -14.73 28.82
CA LEU A 93 1.29 -14.64 28.05
C LEU A 93 2.07 -15.94 28.26
N ASP A 94 2.30 -16.30 29.53
CA ASP A 94 2.97 -17.52 29.94
C ASP A 94 2.16 -18.27 31.02
N SER A 95 2.72 -19.38 31.54
CA SER A 95 2.11 -20.13 32.65
C SER A 95 1.94 -19.31 33.94
N VAL A 96 2.76 -18.27 34.13
CA VAL A 96 2.75 -17.41 35.33
C VAL A 96 2.31 -15.99 34.99
N ASN A 97 2.70 -15.48 33.82
CA ASN A 97 2.48 -14.11 33.42
C ASN A 97 1.17 -13.97 32.64
N GLY A 98 0.32 -13.05 33.09
CA GLY A 98 -0.93 -12.72 32.42
C GLY A 98 -1.44 -11.37 32.89
N GLY A 99 -2.47 -10.88 32.20
CA GLY A 99 -3.07 -9.59 32.49
C GLY A 99 -4.52 -9.54 32.07
N PHE A 100 -5.18 -8.45 32.43
CA PHE A 100 -6.49 -8.12 31.90
C PHE A 100 -6.36 -6.94 30.95
N VAL A 101 -7.10 -7.00 29.84
CA VAL A 101 -7.20 -5.93 28.87
C VAL A 101 -8.65 -5.52 28.77
N PHE A 102 -8.94 -4.25 29.04
CA PHE A 102 -10.28 -3.73 28.99
C PHE A 102 -10.55 -2.98 27.69
N VAL A 103 -11.40 -3.54 26.85
CA VAL A 103 -11.78 -2.98 25.55
C VAL A 103 -13.18 -2.39 25.62
N ARG A 104 -13.33 -1.21 25.05
CA ARG A 104 -14.60 -0.49 24.96
C ARG A 104 -14.84 -0.02 23.53
N TRP A 105 -16.11 0.09 23.19
CA TRP A 105 -16.56 0.68 21.93
C TRP A 105 -16.87 2.17 22.10
N ASP A 106 -16.23 3.01 21.30
CA ASP A 106 -16.60 4.41 21.14
C ASP A 106 -17.71 4.53 20.08
N LYS A 107 -18.89 5.00 20.50
CA LYS A 107 -20.04 5.17 19.60
C LYS A 107 -19.85 6.31 18.60
N SER A 108 -19.16 7.37 18.99
CA SER A 108 -18.99 8.57 18.19
C SER A 108 -17.98 8.33 17.08
N LYS A 109 -16.84 7.70 17.43
CA LYS A 109 -15.75 7.40 16.50
C LYS A 109 -15.92 6.06 15.77
N LYS A 110 -16.84 5.20 16.24
CA LYS A 110 -17.05 3.83 15.75
C LYS A 110 -15.75 3.02 15.75
N GLU A 111 -15.01 3.08 16.85
CA GLU A 111 -13.74 2.36 17.01
C GLU A 111 -13.65 1.66 18.38
N ASN A 112 -12.86 0.58 18.42
CA ASN A 112 -12.42 -0.06 19.64
C ASN A 112 -11.28 0.74 20.31
N TYR A 113 -11.32 0.86 21.63
CA TYR A 113 -10.24 1.46 22.41
C TYR A 113 -10.00 0.74 23.72
N ILE A 114 -8.77 0.87 24.22
CA ILE A 114 -8.35 0.32 25.51
C ILE A 114 -8.57 1.35 26.60
N ALA A 115 -9.30 0.94 27.63
CA ALA A 115 -9.52 1.75 28.81
C ALA A 115 -8.46 1.42 29.88
N ASN A 116 -7.98 2.45 30.58
CA ASN A 116 -6.98 2.34 31.66
C ASN A 116 -7.56 1.75 32.97
N LYS A 117 -8.52 0.83 32.89
CA LYS A 117 -9.15 0.22 34.07
C LYS A 117 -8.89 -1.28 34.04
N MET A 118 -8.39 -1.80 35.16
CA MET A 118 -8.05 -3.23 35.35
C MET A 118 -6.84 -3.73 34.55
N ILE A 119 -6.04 -2.85 33.95
CA ILE A 119 -4.82 -3.23 33.21
C ILE A 119 -3.62 -2.94 34.09
N ASP A 120 -2.61 -3.80 34.04
CA ASP A 120 -1.30 -3.51 34.63
C ASP A 120 -0.72 -2.23 33.98
N PRO A 121 -0.18 -1.27 34.77
CA PRO A 121 0.34 -0.02 34.22
C PRO A 121 1.39 -0.21 33.14
N GLY A 122 2.30 -1.19 33.27
CA GLY A 122 3.35 -1.45 32.30
C GLY A 122 2.79 -1.95 30.96
N VAL A 123 1.82 -2.87 31.04
CA VAL A 123 1.12 -3.39 29.85
C VAL A 123 0.32 -2.27 29.17
N TYR A 124 -0.35 -1.41 29.95
CA TYR A 124 -1.16 -0.31 29.40
C TYR A 124 -0.35 0.67 28.54
N TYR A 125 0.83 1.10 28.99
CA TYR A 125 1.66 2.04 28.23
C TYR A 125 2.19 1.43 26.92
N ASN A 126 2.57 0.15 26.93
CA ASN A 126 3.00 -0.57 25.73
C ASN A 126 1.86 -0.70 24.71
N LEU A 127 0.66 -1.07 25.17
CA LEU A 127 -0.53 -1.15 24.31
C LEU A 127 -0.96 0.22 23.77
N LYS A 128 -0.79 1.29 24.55
CA LYS A 128 -1.04 2.67 24.07
C LYS A 128 -0.03 3.08 22.99
N ALA A 129 1.25 2.74 23.16
CA ALA A 129 2.27 2.98 22.16
C ALA A 129 1.98 2.18 20.87
N ALA A 130 1.60 0.91 21.00
CA ALA A 130 1.19 0.06 19.87
C ALA A 130 -0.01 0.67 19.11
N LYS A 131 -1.02 1.20 19.82
CA LYS A 131 -2.17 1.86 19.16
C LYS A 131 -1.73 3.09 18.36
N GLU A 132 -0.76 3.84 18.87
CA GLU A 132 -0.22 5.01 18.16
C GLU A 132 0.62 4.61 16.95
N ILE A 133 1.37 3.50 17.02
CA ILE A 133 2.07 2.89 15.88
C ILE A 133 1.05 2.46 14.81
N MET A 134 -0.01 1.73 15.20
CA MET A 134 -1.11 1.37 14.30
C MET A 134 -1.70 2.61 13.63
N ARG A 135 -1.98 3.68 14.38
CA ARG A 135 -2.52 4.92 13.84
C ARG A 135 -1.58 5.55 12.80
N LYS A 136 -0.28 5.58 13.06
CA LYS A 136 0.74 6.07 12.12
C LYS A 136 0.83 5.22 10.87
N GLN A 137 0.76 3.90 11.00
CA GLN A 137 0.73 2.96 9.89
C GLN A 137 -0.56 3.10 9.07
N THR A 138 -1.74 3.17 9.70
CA THR A 138 -3.01 3.37 9.02
C THR A 138 -3.08 4.70 8.25
N ASN A 139 -2.54 5.78 8.83
CA ASN A 139 -2.49 7.07 8.13
C ASN A 139 -1.51 7.06 6.94
N LYS A 140 -0.53 6.15 6.92
CA LYS A 140 0.37 5.91 5.79
C LYS A 140 -0.11 4.67 5.02
N ALA A 141 -1.07 4.87 4.13
CA ALA A 141 -1.70 3.77 3.38
C ALA A 141 -0.70 2.87 2.63
N ASN A 142 0.45 3.39 2.21
CA ASN A 142 1.55 2.64 1.62
C ASN A 142 2.88 3.28 2.01
N PHE A 143 3.93 2.47 2.18
CA PHE A 143 5.30 2.98 2.21
C PHE A 143 5.77 3.16 0.77
N THR A 144 6.07 4.39 0.37
CA THR A 144 6.71 4.66 -0.92
C THR A 144 8.23 4.62 -0.76
N THR A 145 8.94 4.57 -1.88
CA THR A 145 10.39 4.71 -1.86
C THR A 145 10.81 6.01 -1.18
N ASP A 146 9.96 7.05 -1.16
CA ASP A 146 10.26 8.39 -0.66
C ASP A 146 10.03 8.60 0.83
N ASP A 147 9.50 7.60 1.52
CA ASP A 147 9.26 7.70 2.96
C ASP A 147 10.54 7.59 3.78
N VAL A 148 10.63 8.41 4.84
CA VAL A 148 11.65 8.27 5.89
C VAL A 148 11.44 6.94 6.60
N ALA A 149 12.52 6.16 6.72
CA ALA A 149 12.52 4.89 7.45
C ALA A 149 12.14 5.09 8.93
N LEU A 150 11.61 4.04 9.57
CA LEU A 150 11.37 4.02 11.01
C LEU A 150 12.71 4.19 11.76
N GLN A 151 12.84 5.27 12.53
CA GLN A 151 14.04 5.57 13.31
C GLN A 151 13.81 5.32 14.79
N ALA A 152 14.86 4.86 15.47
CA ALA A 152 14.84 4.69 16.92
C ALA A 152 14.81 6.07 17.61
N PRO A 153 14.21 6.19 18.80
CA PRO A 153 13.99 7.48 19.46
C PRO A 153 15.28 8.16 19.95
N ASP A 154 16.37 7.40 20.07
CA ASP A 154 17.72 7.85 20.42
C ASP A 154 18.54 8.34 19.22
N GLN A 155 18.00 8.25 17.99
CA GLN A 155 18.62 8.73 16.77
C GLN A 155 18.14 10.14 16.39
N ASP A 156 19.03 10.92 15.78
CA ASP A 156 18.69 12.20 15.16
C ASP A 156 17.67 11.97 14.02
N GLN A 157 16.48 12.57 14.19
CA GLN A 157 15.36 12.33 13.29
C GLN A 157 15.60 13.01 11.94
N ILE A 158 15.75 12.20 10.89
CA ILE A 158 15.92 12.70 9.52
C ILE A 158 14.60 13.33 9.04
N LYS A 159 14.65 14.59 8.62
CA LYS A 159 13.49 15.27 8.01
C LYS A 159 13.37 14.89 6.53
N SER A 160 12.21 15.11 5.94
CA SER A 160 11.99 14.85 4.51
C SER A 160 12.97 15.61 3.61
N THR A 161 13.34 16.84 3.98
CA THR A 161 14.32 17.66 3.25
C THR A 161 15.71 17.04 3.24
N ASP A 162 16.15 16.57 4.42
CA ASP A 162 17.48 16.01 4.62
C ASP A 162 17.63 14.69 3.85
N LEU A 163 16.52 13.96 3.69
CA LEU A 163 16.47 12.69 2.97
C LEU A 163 16.65 12.85 1.45
N ASP A 164 16.11 13.91 0.86
CA ASP A 164 16.33 14.24 -0.55
C ASP A 164 17.79 14.61 -0.81
N GLU A 165 18.39 15.40 0.09
CA GLU A 165 19.81 15.76 0.03
C GLU A 165 20.71 14.52 0.07
N LEU A 166 20.50 13.63 1.05
CA LEU A 166 21.28 12.39 1.21
C LEU A 166 21.20 11.47 -0.02
N ARG A 167 20.05 11.44 -0.70
CA ARG A 167 19.89 10.66 -1.94
C ARG A 167 20.68 11.26 -3.09
N SER A 168 20.59 12.57 -3.25
CA SER A 168 21.35 13.27 -4.28
C SER A 168 22.85 13.04 -4.09
N GLU A 169 23.34 13.08 -2.85
CA GLU A 169 24.74 12.77 -2.53
C GLU A 169 25.11 11.31 -2.84
N PHE A 170 24.22 10.36 -2.56
CA PHE A 170 24.44 8.94 -2.85
C PHE A 170 24.53 8.68 -4.36
N ASP A 171 23.64 9.28 -5.14
CA ASP A 171 23.62 9.13 -6.60
C ASP A 171 24.90 9.73 -7.21
N LEU A 172 25.29 10.94 -6.80
CA LEU A 172 26.54 11.57 -7.21
C LEU A 172 27.75 10.69 -6.90
N LYS A 173 27.81 10.11 -5.70
CA LYS A 173 28.92 9.24 -5.29
C LYS A 173 28.99 7.94 -6.10
N ASN A 174 27.84 7.39 -6.50
CA ASN A 174 27.80 6.22 -7.38
C ASN A 174 28.27 6.55 -8.80
N GLU A 175 27.88 7.72 -9.32
CA GLU A 175 28.34 8.21 -10.62
C GLU A 175 29.85 8.43 -10.62
N GLU A 176 30.39 9.10 -9.59
CA GLU A 176 31.83 9.28 -9.41
C GLU A 176 32.59 7.95 -9.42
N LYS A 177 32.07 6.95 -8.69
CA LYS A 177 32.67 5.62 -8.64
C LYS A 177 32.67 4.94 -10.01
N ARG A 178 31.59 5.05 -10.78
CA ARG A 178 31.51 4.51 -12.15
C ARG A 178 32.52 5.17 -13.08
N LEU A 179 32.65 6.50 -13.03
CA LEU A 179 33.63 7.23 -13.83
C LEU A 179 35.07 6.83 -13.49
N MET A 180 35.39 6.66 -12.20
CA MET A 180 36.71 6.18 -11.78
C MET A 180 37.01 4.77 -12.30
N GLU A 181 36.03 3.87 -12.27
CA GLU A 181 36.17 2.51 -12.80
C GLU A 181 36.39 2.51 -14.31
N GLU A 182 35.63 3.33 -15.06
CA GLU A 182 35.78 3.52 -16.50
C GLU A 182 37.15 4.10 -16.86
N GLU A 183 37.63 5.11 -16.13
CA GLU A 183 38.98 5.65 -16.29
C GLU A 183 40.05 4.60 -16.01
N ALA A 184 39.88 3.79 -14.96
CA ALA A 184 40.81 2.73 -14.61
C ALA A 184 40.84 1.64 -15.71
N LEU A 185 39.69 1.29 -16.28
CA LEU A 185 39.57 0.39 -17.43
C LEU A 185 40.23 0.99 -18.68
N ALA A 186 39.97 2.26 -18.99
CA ALA A 186 40.56 2.97 -20.11
C ALA A 186 42.09 3.06 -19.99
N LYS A 187 42.65 3.29 -18.79
CA LYS A 187 44.10 3.27 -18.52
C LYS A 187 44.70 1.85 -18.64
N LYS A 188 43.92 0.78 -18.42
CA LYS A 188 44.37 -0.62 -18.53
C LYS A 188 44.31 -1.18 -19.96
N LYS A 189 43.36 -0.76 -20.79
CA LYS A 189 43.22 -1.17 -22.22
C LYS A 189 44.51 -1.03 -23.05
N PRO A 190 45.20 0.12 -23.08
CA PRO A 190 46.41 0.29 -23.90
C PRO A 190 47.59 -0.54 -23.38
N LYS A 191 47.64 -0.83 -22.06
CA LYS A 191 48.66 -1.71 -21.48
C LYS A 191 48.41 -3.18 -21.86
N ARG A 192 47.16 -3.64 -21.89
CA ARG A 192 46.78 -4.98 -22.36
C ARG A 192 47.08 -5.16 -23.85
N GLU A 193 46.68 -4.21 -24.70
CA GLU A 193 46.92 -4.27 -26.15
C GLU A 193 48.42 -4.28 -26.50
N LYS A 194 49.24 -3.49 -25.79
CA LYS A 194 50.71 -3.53 -25.96
C LYS A 194 51.30 -4.88 -25.56
N LYS A 195 50.78 -5.52 -24.50
CA LYS A 195 51.22 -6.85 -24.04
C LYS A 195 50.85 -7.95 -25.06
N GLU A 196 49.64 -7.91 -25.60
CA GLU A 196 49.18 -8.86 -26.63
C GLU A 196 49.97 -8.75 -27.93
N LYS A 197 50.24 -7.53 -28.41
CA LYS A 197 51.10 -7.31 -29.60
C LYS A 197 52.53 -7.82 -29.39
N LYS A 198 53.07 -7.68 -28.18
CA LYS A 198 54.43 -8.16 -27.83
C LYS A 198 54.49 -9.69 -27.71
N ASN A 199 53.44 -10.32 -27.19
CA ASN A 199 53.34 -11.78 -27.14
C ASN A 199 53.17 -12.38 -28.54
N LYS A 200 52.30 -11.83 -29.40
CA LYS A 200 52.17 -12.29 -30.80
C LYS A 200 53.50 -12.24 -31.55
N LYS A 201 54.30 -11.17 -31.41
CA LYS A 201 55.64 -11.10 -32.02
C LYS A 201 56.64 -12.16 -31.51
N LYS A 202 56.47 -12.70 -30.31
CA LYS A 202 57.31 -13.78 -29.77
C LYS A 202 56.88 -15.18 -30.22
N PHE A 203 55.64 -15.35 -30.69
CA PHE A 203 55.13 -16.63 -31.20
C PHE A 203 55.36 -16.81 -32.71
N PHE A 204 55.72 -15.74 -33.43
CA PHE A 204 55.98 -15.73 -34.88
C PHE A 204 57.48 -15.58 -35.22
N ASN A 205 58.36 -15.65 -34.22
CA ASN A 205 59.82 -15.77 -34.34
C ASN A 205 60.25 -17.10 -33.72
#